data_AF-A0A3G2L9K8-F1
#
_entry.id   AF-A0A3G2L9K8-F1
#
_cell.length_a   1.000
_cell.length_b   1.000
_cell.length_c   1.000
_cell.angle_alpha   90.00
_cell.angle_beta   90.00
_cell.angle_gamma   90.00
#
_symmetry.space_group_name_H-M   'P 1'
#
loop_
_entity.id
_entity.type
_entity.pdbx_description
1 polymer ?
#
loop_
_entity_poly.entity_id
_entity_poly.type
_entity_poly.pdbx_seq_one_letter_code
_entity_poly.pdbx_strand_id
1 'polypeptide(L)'
;MSLIEQILAKLKECQKDYYSRQNAVEAYQTLSNNMPDIKFNSEKSFIVFEENLAKLKQSMSIADQDLFAQNFASACLNLTLALRIAHSTSQTY
;
A
#
# COMPACT_ATOMS: atom_id res chain seq x y z
N MET A 1 15.56 11.05 3.27
CA MET A 1 14.56 9.96 3.21
C MET A 1 13.78 10.13 1.92
N SER A 2 13.82 9.14 1.02
CA SER A 2 13.13 9.17 -0.27
C SER A 2 11.60 9.20 -0.07
N LEU A 3 10.84 9.60 -1.09
CA LEU A 3 9.39 9.55 -1.06
C LEU A 3 8.89 8.13 -0.74
N ILE A 4 9.48 7.12 -1.36
CA ILE A 4 9.09 5.72 -1.13
C ILE A 4 9.40 5.30 0.32
N GLU A 5 10.54 5.72 0.88
CA GLU A 5 10.85 5.44 2.29
C GLU A 5 9.82 6.06 3.25
N GLN A 6 9.33 7.27 2.94
CA GLN A 6 8.26 7.93 3.70
C GLN A 6 6.94 7.14 3.61
N ILE A 7 6.54 6.73 2.40
CA ILE A 7 5.32 5.92 2.19
C ILE A 7 5.45 4.58 2.94
N LEU A 8 6.59 3.90 2.83
CA LEU A 8 6.84 2.63 3.50
C LEU A 8 6.82 2.76 5.03
N ALA A 9 7.40 3.84 5.58
CA ALA A 9 7.34 4.12 7.00
C ALA A 9 5.88 4.32 7.44
N LYS A 10 5.10 5.07 6.67
CA LYS A 10 3.69 5.33 6.98
C LYS A 10 2.83 4.07 6.92
N LEU A 11 3.00 3.24 5.89
CA LEU A 11 2.34 1.94 5.82
C LEU A 11 2.68 1.07 7.03
N LYS A 12 3.94 1.04 7.46
CA LYS A 12 4.36 0.30 8.66
C LYS A 12 3.67 0.81 9.92
N GLU A 13 3.39 2.10 10.03
CA GLU A 13 2.62 2.66 11.15
C GLU A 13 1.16 2.20 11.11
N CYS A 14 0.50 2.32 9.96
CA CYS A 14 -0.89 1.86 9.78
C CYS A 14 -1.05 0.35 10.04
N GLN A 15 0.00 -0.43 9.76
CA GLN A 15 0.05 -1.88 10.00
C GLN A 15 0.21 -2.28 11.49
N LYS A 16 0.48 -1.34 12.41
CA LYS A 16 0.55 -1.67 13.85
C LYS A 16 -0.80 -2.11 14.42
N ASP A 17 -1.88 -1.69 13.79
CA ASP A 17 -3.25 -2.07 14.14
C ASP A 17 -4.07 -2.28 12.87
N TYR A 18 -4.21 -3.56 12.49
CA TYR A 18 -4.99 -3.99 11.33
C TYR A 18 -6.50 -4.02 11.59
N TYR A 19 -6.95 -3.80 12.82
CA TYR A 19 -8.38 -3.71 13.15
C TYR A 19 -8.91 -2.26 13.04
N SER A 20 -8.02 -1.28 12.92
CA SER A 20 -8.38 0.11 12.69
C SER A 20 -8.74 0.39 11.23
N ARG A 21 -10.03 0.69 10.98
CA ARG A 21 -10.49 1.21 9.68
C ARG A 21 -9.86 2.56 9.34
N GLN A 22 -9.58 3.38 10.35
CA GLN A 22 -8.90 4.65 10.15
C GLN A 22 -7.50 4.44 9.55
N ASN A 23 -6.77 3.42 10.03
CA ASN A 23 -5.46 3.07 9.47
C ASN A 23 -5.56 2.59 8.02
N ALA A 24 -6.61 1.86 7.67
CA ALA A 24 -6.85 1.45 6.28
C ALA A 24 -7.13 2.65 5.36
N VAL A 25 -7.94 3.61 5.82
CA VAL A 25 -8.20 4.88 5.11
C VAL A 25 -6.92 5.68 4.93
N GLU A 26 -6.13 5.82 6.00
CA GLU A 26 -4.89 6.59 5.98
C GLU A 26 -3.84 5.96 5.06
N ALA A 27 -3.71 4.63 5.09
CA ALA A 27 -2.84 3.89 4.16
C ALA A 27 -3.28 4.11 2.70
N TYR A 28 -4.59 4.01 2.42
CA TYR A 28 -5.14 4.22 1.09
C TYR A 28 -4.90 5.65 0.57
N GLN A 29 -5.15 6.66 1.41
CA GLN A 29 -4.93 8.06 1.06
C GLN A 29 -3.45 8.35 0.82
N THR A 30 -2.57 7.84 1.69
CA THR A 30 -1.12 7.99 1.53
C THR A 30 -0.67 7.45 0.19
N LEU A 31 -1.13 6.25 -0.18
CA LEU A 31 -0.76 5.64 -1.46
C LEU A 31 -1.36 6.37 -2.65
N SER A 32 -2.66 6.70 -2.60
CA SER A 32 -3.36 7.32 -3.74
C SER A 32 -2.84 8.73 -4.02
N ASN A 33 -2.54 9.51 -2.98
CA ASN A 33 -2.04 10.87 -3.13
C ASN A 33 -0.63 10.93 -3.72
N ASN A 34 0.20 9.92 -3.42
CA ASN A 34 1.57 9.87 -3.89
C ASN A 34 1.74 9.00 -5.14
N MET A 35 0.69 8.30 -5.58
CA MET A 35 0.73 7.41 -6.76
C MET A 35 1.29 8.07 -8.03
N PRO A 36 0.95 9.33 -8.37
CA PRO A 36 1.52 9.99 -9.55
C PRO A 36 3.05 10.15 -9.50
N ASP A 37 3.62 10.21 -8.30
CA ASP A 37 5.04 10.44 -8.06
C ASP A 37 5.85 9.14 -7.88
N ILE A 38 5.17 7.98 -7.85
CA ILE A 38 5.81 6.67 -7.73
C ILE A 38 6.23 6.19 -9.12
N LYS A 39 7.55 6.03 -9.31
CA LYS A 39 8.10 5.47 -10.54
C LYS A 39 8.07 3.94 -10.49
N PHE A 40 7.33 3.34 -11.40
CA PHE A 40 7.33 1.89 -11.61
C PHE A 40 8.26 1.53 -12.77
N ASN A 41 8.99 0.43 -12.62
CA ASN A 41 9.95 -0.05 -13.61
C ASN A 41 9.30 -0.81 -14.78
N SER A 42 8.02 -1.16 -14.66
CA SER A 42 7.25 -1.87 -15.67
C SER A 42 5.76 -1.61 -15.49
N GLU A 43 5.02 -1.69 -16.60
CA GLU A 43 3.55 -1.65 -16.61
C GLU A 43 2.97 -2.76 -15.72
N LYS A 44 3.57 -3.96 -15.74
CA LYS A 44 3.16 -5.08 -14.89
C LYS A 44 3.22 -4.72 -13.40
N SER A 45 4.30 -4.09 -12.95
CA SER A 45 4.44 -3.66 -11.55
C SER A 45 3.44 -2.58 -11.17
N PHE A 46 3.13 -1.67 -12.10
CA PHE A 46 2.10 -0.65 -11.92
C PHE A 46 0.70 -1.29 -11.77
N ILE A 47 0.32 -2.20 -12.68
CA ILE A 47 -0.96 -2.92 -12.63
C ILE A 47 -1.12 -3.68 -11.30
N VAL A 48 -0.08 -4.42 -10.89
CA VAL A 48 -0.11 -5.14 -9.60
C VAL A 48 -0.29 -4.18 -8.42
N PHE A 49 0.33 -3.00 -8.47
CA PHE A 49 0.13 -1.98 -7.44
C PHE A 49 -1.31 -1.46 -7.43
N GLU A 50 -1.87 -1.11 -8.59
CA GLU A 50 -3.26 -0.64 -8.72
C GLU A 50 -4.28 -1.67 -8.22
N GLU A 51 -4.11 -2.94 -8.58
CA GLU A 51 -4.98 -4.02 -8.12
C GLU A 51 -4.97 -4.14 -6.59
N ASN A 52 -3.80 -4.06 -5.96
CA ASN A 52 -3.70 -4.13 -4.51
C ASN A 52 -4.23 -2.86 -3.83
N LEU A 53 -4.08 -1.69 -4.47
CA LEU A 53 -4.68 -0.44 -3.99
C LEU A 53 -6.21 -0.50 -4.06
N ALA A 54 -6.77 -1.10 -5.11
CA ALA A 54 -8.21 -1.35 -5.23
C ALA A 54 -8.71 -2.34 -4.16
N LYS A 55 -7.96 -3.41 -3.88
CA LYS A 55 -8.27 -4.35 -2.78
C LYS A 55 -8.26 -3.67 -1.42
N LEU A 56 -7.28 -2.80 -1.17
CA LEU A 56 -7.24 -1.97 0.04
C LEU A 56 -8.47 -1.06 0.12
N LYS A 57 -8.89 -0.45 -0.99
CA LYS A 57 -10.10 0.36 -1.03
C LYS A 57 -11.36 -0.43 -0.69
N GLN A 58 -11.48 -1.63 -1.26
CA GLN A 58 -12.62 -2.51 -1.03
C GLN A 58 -12.67 -3.03 0.41
N SER A 59 -11.52 -3.29 1.04
CA SER A 59 -11.49 -3.81 2.41
C SER A 59 -12.18 -2.86 3.40
N MET A 60 -12.07 -1.55 3.18
CA MET A 60 -12.69 -0.53 4.04
C MET A 60 -14.23 -0.62 4.11
N SER A 61 -14.87 -1.21 3.11
CA SER A 61 -16.32 -1.40 3.07
C SER A 61 -16.78 -2.73 3.70
N ILE A 62 -15.87 -3.58 4.14
CA ILE A 62 -16.20 -4.88 4.71
C ILE A 62 -16.75 -4.70 6.13
N ALA A 63 -17.99 -5.15 6.33
CA ALA A 63 -18.67 -5.07 7.61
C ALA A 63 -18.06 -6.00 8.67
N ASP A 64 -17.71 -7.21 8.25
CA ASP A 64 -17.07 -8.22 9.10
C ASP A 64 -15.65 -7.78 9.50
N GLN A 65 -15.40 -7.70 10.81
CA GLN A 65 -14.17 -7.13 11.35
C GLN A 65 -12.94 -8.02 11.10
N ASP A 66 -13.09 -9.34 11.14
CA ASP A 66 -11.98 -10.27 10.93
C ASP A 66 -11.61 -10.35 9.45
N LEU A 67 -12.60 -10.41 8.57
CA LEU A 67 -12.41 -10.36 7.12
C LEU A 67 -11.84 -9.00 6.68
N PHE A 68 -12.28 -7.90 7.30
CA PHE A 68 -11.67 -6.59 7.11
C PHE A 68 -10.17 -6.63 7.48
N ALA A 69 -9.83 -7.10 8.67
CA ALA A 69 -8.46 -7.11 9.17
C ALA A 69 -7.55 -7.97 8.29
N GLN A 70 -8.02 -9.14 7.87
CA GLN A 70 -7.30 -10.03 6.95
C GLN A 70 -7.05 -9.35 5.60
N ASN A 71 -8.07 -8.74 5.01
CA ASN A 71 -7.95 -8.09 3.70
C ASN A 71 -7.10 -6.82 3.77
N PHE A 72 -7.22 -6.04 4.85
CA PHE A 72 -6.34 -4.90 5.08
C PHE A 72 -4.89 -5.34 5.20
N ALA A 73 -4.58 -6.31 6.08
CA ALA A 73 -3.22 -6.80 6.27
C ALA A 73 -2.60 -7.33 4.97
N SER A 74 -3.35 -8.16 4.23
CA SER A 74 -2.91 -8.74 2.96
C SER A 74 -2.63 -7.67 1.90
N ALA A 75 -3.55 -6.72 1.70
CA ALA A 75 -3.37 -5.64 0.74
C ALA A 75 -2.18 -4.75 1.11
N CYS A 76 -2.05 -4.40 2.39
CA CYS A 76 -0.97 -3.53 2.89
C CYS A 76 0.41 -4.19 2.72
N LEU A 77 0.51 -5.51 2.94
CA LEU A 77 1.73 -6.28 2.70
C LEU A 77 2.10 -6.30 1.21
N ASN A 78 1.15 -6.60 0.33
CA ASN A 78 1.41 -6.64 -1.12
C ASN A 78 1.83 -5.27 -1.67
N LEU A 79 1.18 -4.19 -1.19
CA LEU A 79 1.56 -2.81 -1.53
C LEU A 79 2.97 -2.48 -1.05
N THR A 80 3.32 -2.89 0.18
CA THR A 80 4.67 -2.74 0.74
C THR A 80 5.72 -3.45 -0.13
N LEU A 81 5.44 -4.67 -0.60
CA LEU A 81 6.33 -5.43 -1.47
C LEU A 81 6.47 -4.76 -2.85
N ALA A 82 5.37 -4.33 -3.46
CA ALA A 82 5.38 -3.64 -4.75
C ALA A 82 6.22 -2.36 -4.70
N LEU A 83 6.07 -1.56 -3.65
CA LEU A 83 6.86 -0.34 -3.43
C LEU A 83 8.35 -0.62 -3.23
N ARG A 84 8.69 -1.67 -2.47
CA ARG A 84 10.09 -2.08 -2.28
C ARG A 84 10.72 -2.51 -3.60
N ILE A 85 10.01 -3.26 -4.43
CA ILE A 85 10.50 -3.67 -5.75
C ILE A 85 10.78 -2.42 -6.61
N ALA A 86 9.85 -1.46 -6.64
CA ALA A 86 10.02 -0.20 -7.34
C ALA A 86 11.23 0.62 -6.81
N HIS A 87 11.43 0.66 -5.49
CA HIS A 87 12.55 1.38 -4.86
C HIS A 87 13.91 0.74 -5.13
N SER A 88 14.03 -0.58 -4.98
CA SER A 88 15.30 -1.30 -5.13
C SER A 88 15.86 -1.23 -6.55
N THR A 89 15.00 -1.10 -7.58
CA THR A 89 15.46 -0.91 -8.97
C THR A 89 15.80 0.55 -9.31
N SER A 90 15.39 1.51 -8.47
CA SER A 90 15.73 2.93 -8.65
C SER A 90 17.15 3.27 -8.16
N GLN A 91 17.84 2.35 -7.48
CA GLN A 91 19.22 2.52 -6.99
C GLN A 91 20.28 1.79 -7.84
N THR A 92 19.88 1.12 -8.92
CA THR A 92 20.78 0.31 -9.78
C THR A 92 21.20 0.99 -11.08
N TYR A 93 21.05 2.31 -11.21
CA TYR A 93 21.53 3.10 -12.35
C TYR A 93 22.34 4.31 -11.88
#